data_AF-A0A3A0C0Z3-F1
#
_entry.id   AF-A0A3A0C0Z3-F1
#
_cell.length_a   1.000
_cell.length_b   1.000
_cell.length_c   1.000
_cell.angle_alpha   90.00
_cell.angle_beta   90.00
_cell.angle_gamma   90.00
#
_symmetry.space_group_name_H-M   'P 1'
#
loop_
_entity.id
_entity.type
_entity.pdbx_description
1 polymer ?
#
loop_
_entity_poly.entity_id
_entity_poly.type
_entity_poly.pdbx_seq_one_letter_code
_entity_poly.pdbx_strand_id
1 'polypeptide(L)'
;MKTIERALQVGVITTLSLFSATAQAEDSLISKDMVYVRHGPSVMGLDREQQPESNRRLTAYDKRMKTPWSAEAFHDEGPAHMVFLDSYLIDKYEVSNKDYGEFIKATGHPAPAYWDDPRLNKPPQPVVGVNWYDAKTYCEYRGKRLPTEAEWEKAARGPNANLYPWGNEFNAAKANYNRQREATLPVDALPEGASYYGAYNMAGNVFEWVNDWYDPQYDGKLQTMVNPTGPEKPLWIGGTGTYVDRLTVGEKRVIRGGSWIASEGTVRVTHRFWNHPLNNSYGVGLGFRCAKTAPPELEQRIRDTYIIALVEMGRERLAEAQQAVTRGLALDPKNVELLEMKALIEQSLKQR
;
A
#
# COMPACT_ATOMS: atom_id res chain seq x y z
N MET A 1 -90.81 -26.05 6.83
CA MET A 1 -89.95 -24.94 6.37
C MET A 1 -88.54 -25.22 6.89
N LYS A 2 -87.71 -26.00 6.17
CA LYS A 2 -86.55 -25.51 5.37
C LYS A 2 -85.74 -24.43 6.14
N THR A 3 -84.48 -24.58 6.55
CA THR A 3 -83.42 -25.56 6.22
C THR A 3 -82.20 -25.31 7.16
N ILE A 4 -81.64 -26.38 7.73
CA ILE A 4 -80.21 -26.77 7.80
C ILE A 4 -79.18 -26.01 8.69
N GLU A 5 -78.68 -26.81 9.65
CA GLU A 5 -77.35 -26.92 10.29
C GLU A 5 -76.18 -26.06 9.79
N ARG A 6 -75.39 -25.53 10.74
CA ARG A 6 -73.95 -25.31 10.53
C ARG A 6 -73.14 -25.77 11.75
N ALA A 7 -72.28 -26.74 11.47
CA ALA A 7 -71.30 -27.35 12.36
C ALA A 7 -70.15 -26.38 12.70
N LEU A 8 -69.60 -26.54 13.91
CA LEU A 8 -68.32 -25.96 14.33
C LEU A 8 -67.18 -26.54 13.48
N GLN A 9 -66.31 -25.68 12.97
CA GLN A 9 -65.01 -26.06 12.45
C GLN A 9 -63.96 -25.15 13.08
N VAL A 10 -63.24 -25.68 14.06
CA VAL A 10 -62.08 -25.03 14.69
C VAL A 10 -60.90 -25.20 13.74
N GLY A 11 -60.52 -24.13 13.05
CA GLY A 11 -59.32 -24.09 12.21
C GLY A 11 -58.08 -23.83 13.05
N VAL A 12 -57.20 -24.82 13.13
CA VAL A 12 -55.82 -24.66 13.62
C VAL A 12 -55.03 -23.93 12.53
N ILE A 13 -54.63 -22.69 12.80
CA ILE A 13 -53.73 -21.94 11.92
C ILE A 13 -52.29 -22.29 12.32
N THR A 14 -51.69 -23.22 11.59
CA THR A 14 -50.25 -23.51 11.69
C THR A 14 -49.50 -22.51 10.81
N THR A 15 -48.98 -21.43 11.39
CA THR A 15 -48.06 -20.53 10.68
C THR A 15 -46.69 -21.21 10.58
N LEU A 16 -46.42 -21.81 9.41
CA LEU A 16 -45.08 -22.27 9.03
C LEU A 16 -44.26 -21.02 8.64
N SER A 17 -43.47 -20.51 9.57
CA SER A 17 -42.49 -19.45 9.29
C SER A 17 -41.33 -20.04 8.49
N LEU A 18 -41.42 -19.96 7.16
CA LEU A 18 -40.30 -20.18 6.25
C LEU A 18 -39.27 -19.07 6.48
N PHE A 19 -38.20 -19.37 7.21
CA PHE A 19 -36.99 -18.56 7.19
C PHE A 19 -36.38 -18.70 5.79
N SER A 20 -36.67 -17.73 4.92
CA SER A 20 -35.88 -17.53 3.70
C SER A 20 -34.47 -17.14 4.11
N ALA A 21 -33.53 -18.07 4.02
CA ALA A 21 -32.11 -17.78 4.03
C ALA A 21 -31.77 -16.97 2.77
N THR A 22 -31.93 -15.65 2.86
CA THR A 22 -31.29 -14.73 1.92
C THR A 22 -29.79 -14.89 2.17
N ALA A 23 -29.09 -15.56 1.25
CA ALA A 23 -27.65 -15.48 1.15
C ALA A 23 -27.31 -14.00 0.95
N GLN A 24 -27.00 -13.29 2.04
CA GLN A 24 -26.33 -12.02 1.97
C GLN A 24 -25.04 -12.28 1.20
N ALA A 25 -24.91 -11.64 0.04
CA ALA A 25 -23.61 -11.50 -0.59
C ALA A 25 -22.71 -10.89 0.49
N GLU A 26 -21.77 -11.68 1.02
CA GLU A 26 -20.82 -11.17 2.00
C GLU A 26 -20.12 -9.99 1.34
N ASP A 27 -20.32 -8.79 1.89
CA ASP A 27 -19.57 -7.62 1.45
C ASP A 27 -18.07 -7.96 1.53
N SER A 28 -17.38 -7.76 0.40
CA SER A 28 -15.95 -8.03 0.31
C SER A 28 -15.23 -7.15 1.33
N LEU A 29 -14.62 -7.76 2.36
CA LEU A 29 -13.89 -7.06 3.42
C LEU A 29 -12.72 -6.23 2.88
N ILE A 30 -12.22 -6.60 1.70
CA ILE A 30 -11.19 -5.86 0.97
C ILE A 30 -11.88 -5.18 -0.21
N SER A 31 -11.77 -3.86 -0.28
CA SER A 31 -12.24 -3.10 -1.44
C SER A 31 -11.39 -3.41 -2.68
N LYS A 32 -12.00 -3.43 -3.86
CA LYS A 32 -11.32 -3.81 -5.12
C LYS A 32 -10.13 -2.91 -5.50
N ASP A 33 -10.11 -1.69 -4.98
CA ASP A 33 -9.08 -0.68 -5.19
C ASP A 33 -7.92 -0.78 -4.17
N MET A 34 -7.97 -1.72 -3.23
CA MET A 34 -6.96 -1.91 -2.19
C MET A 34 -6.36 -3.32 -2.21
N VAL A 35 -5.17 -3.44 -1.66
CA VAL A 35 -4.48 -4.71 -1.45
C VAL A 35 -4.27 -4.94 0.04
N TYR A 36 -4.40 -6.20 0.47
CA TYR A 36 -4.18 -6.62 1.84
C TYR A 36 -2.69 -6.86 2.10
N VAL A 37 -2.16 -6.22 3.14
CA VAL A 37 -0.82 -6.46 3.66
C VAL A 37 -0.96 -7.11 5.03
N ARG A 38 -0.60 -8.40 5.09
CA ARG A 38 -0.66 -9.19 6.33
C ARG A 38 0.23 -8.61 7.42
N HIS A 39 -0.23 -8.73 8.67
CA HIS A 39 0.54 -8.44 9.86
C HIS A 39 1.88 -9.20 9.91
N GLY A 40 2.79 -8.76 10.76
CA GLY A 40 4.04 -9.46 11.05
C GLY A 40 5.29 -8.65 10.72
N PRO A 41 6.46 -9.29 10.87
CA PRO A 41 7.75 -8.62 10.77
C PRO A 41 8.04 -8.15 9.35
N SER A 42 8.82 -7.07 9.25
CA SER A 42 9.45 -6.60 8.02
C SER A 42 10.80 -5.99 8.36
N VAL A 43 11.77 -6.15 7.47
CA VAL A 43 13.06 -5.45 7.57
C VAL A 43 12.90 -4.10 6.88
N MET A 44 12.98 -3.03 7.67
CA MET A 44 12.94 -1.65 7.19
C MET A 44 14.36 -1.09 7.08
N GLY A 45 14.64 -0.37 6.01
CA GLY A 45 15.94 0.23 5.75
C GLY A 45 16.96 -0.73 5.10
N LEU A 46 18.20 -0.26 5.01
CA LEU A 46 19.33 -0.95 4.39
C LEU A 46 20.60 -0.82 5.23
N ASP A 47 21.32 -1.92 5.42
CA ASP A 47 22.64 -1.87 6.04
C ASP A 47 23.71 -1.36 5.07
N ARG A 48 24.66 -0.59 5.60
CA ARG A 48 25.70 0.10 4.82
C ARG A 48 26.61 -0.83 4.02
N GLU A 49 26.70 -2.12 4.36
CA GLU A 49 27.54 -3.11 3.66
C GLU A 49 26.92 -3.64 2.36
N GLN A 50 25.66 -3.32 2.05
CA GLN A 50 25.03 -3.63 0.76
C GLN A 50 24.93 -2.41 -0.18
N GLN A 51 25.77 -1.39 -0.01
CA GLN A 51 26.09 -0.57 -1.17
C GLN A 51 26.85 -1.46 -2.15
N PRO A 52 26.32 -1.79 -3.34
CA PRO A 52 27.12 -2.51 -4.32
C PRO A 52 28.37 -1.67 -4.54
N GLU A 53 29.55 -2.26 -4.33
CA GLU A 53 30.83 -1.63 -4.65
C GLU A 53 30.69 -1.03 -6.05
N SER A 54 30.60 0.29 -6.12
CA SER A 54 30.31 0.98 -7.35
C SER A 54 31.58 1.03 -8.20
N ASN A 55 31.93 -0.08 -8.82
CA ASN A 55 32.75 -0.09 -10.04
C ASN A 55 31.94 0.38 -11.27
N ARG A 56 30.78 1.04 -11.04
CA ARG A 56 29.96 1.68 -12.07
C ARG A 56 30.72 2.90 -12.59
N ARG A 57 31.11 2.86 -13.87
CA ARG A 57 31.54 4.05 -14.60
C ARG A 57 30.44 5.11 -14.49
N LEU A 58 30.74 6.19 -13.77
CA LEU A 58 29.87 7.36 -13.62
C LEU A 58 29.33 7.78 -14.99
N THR A 59 28.00 7.87 -15.10
CA THR A 59 27.33 8.35 -16.30
C THR A 59 27.67 9.83 -16.53
N ALA A 60 27.41 10.35 -17.73
CA ALA A 60 27.60 11.78 -18.01
C ALA A 60 26.75 12.67 -17.09
N TYR A 61 25.63 12.14 -16.58
CA TYR A 61 24.77 12.77 -15.58
C TYR A 61 25.45 12.80 -14.20
N ASP A 62 25.99 11.67 -13.72
CA ASP A 62 26.72 11.58 -12.44
C ASP A 62 27.95 12.48 -12.41
N LYS A 63 28.63 12.62 -13.55
CA LYS A 63 29.78 13.53 -13.71
C LYS A 63 29.39 15.01 -13.73
N ARG A 64 28.16 15.34 -14.16
CA ARG A 64 27.61 16.71 -14.18
C ARG A 64 27.07 17.13 -12.81
N MET A 65 26.52 16.20 -12.04
CA MET A 65 26.02 16.40 -10.69
C MET A 65 27.15 16.33 -9.64
N LYS A 66 28.23 17.12 -9.83
CA LYS A 66 29.24 17.38 -8.77
C LYS A 66 28.62 18.24 -7.66
N THR A 67 27.68 17.68 -6.92
CA THR A 67 27.07 18.29 -5.74
C THR A 67 27.17 17.31 -4.58
N PRO A 68 27.62 17.73 -3.38
CA PRO A 68 27.69 16.90 -2.17
C PRO A 68 26.37 16.15 -1.82
N TRP A 69 25.25 16.63 -2.37
CA TRP A 69 23.89 16.11 -2.21
C TRP A 69 23.68 14.62 -2.49
N SER A 70 24.46 13.96 -3.38
CA SER A 70 24.12 12.61 -3.84
C SER A 70 24.62 11.46 -2.98
N ALA A 71 25.63 11.67 -2.12
CA ALA A 71 26.07 10.63 -1.18
C ALA A 71 25.31 10.73 0.15
N GLU A 72 24.98 11.95 0.57
CA GLU A 72 24.35 12.25 1.86
C GLU A 72 22.84 11.98 1.87
N ALA A 73 22.14 12.16 0.75
CA ALA A 73 20.72 11.86 0.61
C ALA A 73 20.35 10.37 0.70
N PHE A 74 21.36 9.48 0.79
CA PHE A 74 21.19 8.04 0.98
C PHE A 74 21.69 7.56 2.35
N HIS A 75 22.13 8.47 3.24
CA HIS A 75 22.69 8.10 4.53
C HIS A 75 21.65 7.79 5.62
N ASP A 76 20.39 8.14 5.39
CA ASP A 76 19.25 7.95 6.30
C ASP A 76 18.39 6.73 5.95
N GLU A 77 18.79 5.92 4.96
CA GLU A 77 18.17 4.65 4.62
C GLU A 77 18.51 3.52 5.61
N GLY A 78 19.43 3.75 6.55
CA GLY A 78 19.92 2.72 7.47
C GLY A 78 20.09 3.20 8.91
N PRO A 79 20.39 2.28 9.84
CA PRO A 79 20.61 0.85 9.62
C PRO A 79 19.32 0.07 9.33
N ALA A 80 19.46 -1.11 8.72
CA ALA A 80 18.34 -2.02 8.59
C ALA A 80 17.90 -2.50 9.98
N HIS A 81 16.59 -2.49 10.23
CA HIS A 81 16.04 -2.86 11.54
C HIS A 81 14.67 -3.53 11.39
N MET A 82 14.29 -4.29 12.42
CA MET A 82 13.03 -5.03 12.42
C MET A 82 11.87 -4.13 12.84
N VAL A 83 10.83 -4.08 12.01
CA VAL A 83 9.55 -3.47 12.34
C VAL A 83 8.45 -4.53 12.33
N PHE A 84 7.54 -4.47 13.29
CA PHE A 84 6.34 -5.29 13.35
C PHE A 84 5.15 -4.42 13.01
N LEU A 85 4.41 -4.79 11.98
CA LEU A 85 3.21 -4.07 11.56
C LEU A 85 1.98 -4.96 11.74
N ASP A 86 0.90 -4.38 12.23
CA ASP A 86 -0.43 -4.99 12.15
C ASP A 86 -0.86 -5.11 10.68
N SER A 87 -1.96 -5.82 10.43
CA SER A 87 -2.48 -5.90 9.09
C SER A 87 -3.18 -4.61 8.68
N TYR A 88 -3.01 -4.25 7.42
CA TYR A 88 -3.62 -3.07 6.84
C TYR A 88 -3.94 -3.31 5.37
N LEU A 89 -4.77 -2.42 4.83
CA LEU A 89 -5.06 -2.30 3.42
C LEU A 89 -4.31 -1.08 2.91
N ILE A 90 -3.73 -1.17 1.71
CA ILE A 90 -3.15 -0.02 1.02
C ILE A 90 -3.73 0.06 -0.39
N ASP A 91 -3.91 1.27 -0.91
CA ASP A 91 -4.42 1.46 -2.25
C ASP A 91 -3.51 0.76 -3.28
N LYS A 92 -4.15 0.01 -4.19
CA LYS A 92 -3.48 -0.72 -5.26
C LYS A 92 -2.72 0.22 -6.19
N TYR A 93 -3.26 1.41 -6.38
CA TYR A 93 -2.81 2.44 -7.30
C TYR A 93 -2.61 3.77 -6.57
N GLU A 94 -1.81 4.68 -7.13
CA GLU A 94 -1.80 6.09 -6.73
C GLU A 94 -3.20 6.69 -6.96
N VAL A 95 -3.56 7.74 -6.22
CA VAL A 95 -4.85 8.42 -6.42
C VAL A 95 -4.89 9.04 -7.82
N SER A 96 -5.90 8.69 -8.63
CA SER A 96 -6.02 9.19 -10.00
C SER A 96 -6.62 10.60 -10.05
N ASN A 97 -6.35 11.35 -11.13
CA ASN A 97 -7.02 12.61 -11.42
C ASN A 97 -8.55 12.44 -11.50
N LYS A 98 -9.02 11.31 -12.02
CA LYS A 98 -10.46 11.01 -12.04
C LYS A 98 -11.05 11.02 -10.63
N ASP A 99 -10.45 10.26 -9.72
CA ASP A 99 -11.00 10.09 -8.37
C ASP A 99 -10.81 11.36 -7.52
N TYR A 100 -9.68 12.06 -7.70
CA TYR A 100 -9.48 13.37 -7.07
C TYR A 100 -10.46 14.43 -7.61
N GLY A 101 -10.76 14.40 -8.90
CA GLY A 101 -11.75 15.28 -9.53
C GLY A 101 -13.17 15.04 -9.01
N GLU A 102 -13.53 13.81 -8.66
CA GLU A 102 -14.79 13.48 -7.98
C GLU A 102 -14.82 14.07 -6.56
N PHE A 103 -13.71 14.00 -5.82
CA PHE A 103 -13.55 14.64 -4.51
C PHE A 103 -13.70 16.16 -4.58
N ILE A 104 -13.04 16.84 -5.52
CA ILE A 104 -13.19 18.29 -5.74
C ILE A 104 -14.66 18.64 -5.97
N LYS A 105 -15.35 17.91 -6.86
CA LYS A 105 -16.76 18.16 -7.18
C LYS A 105 -17.69 17.94 -5.99
N ALA A 106 -17.42 16.92 -5.17
CA ALA A 106 -18.28 16.56 -4.04
C ALA A 106 -18.12 17.50 -2.85
N THR A 107 -16.93 18.05 -2.63
CA THR A 107 -16.58 18.79 -1.40
C THR A 107 -16.35 20.27 -1.61
N GLY A 108 -16.12 20.70 -2.86
CA GLY A 108 -15.66 22.05 -3.17
C GLY A 108 -14.18 22.29 -2.83
N HIS A 109 -13.40 21.23 -2.58
CA HIS A 109 -11.96 21.34 -2.30
C HIS A 109 -11.22 22.00 -3.48
N PRO A 110 -10.22 22.87 -3.24
CA PRO A 110 -9.46 23.51 -4.31
C PRO A 110 -8.76 22.50 -5.24
N ALA A 111 -8.67 22.86 -6.52
CA ALA A 111 -7.87 22.10 -7.47
C ALA A 111 -6.37 22.17 -7.09
N PRO A 112 -5.62 21.06 -7.27
CA PRO A 112 -4.20 21.02 -6.95
C PRO A 112 -3.37 21.81 -7.96
N ALA A 113 -2.09 22.01 -7.66
CA ALA A 113 -1.16 22.56 -8.62
C ALA A 113 -1.10 21.66 -9.87
N TYR A 114 -0.93 22.26 -11.05
CA TYR A 114 -0.86 21.56 -12.35
C TYR A 114 -2.15 20.84 -12.80
N TRP A 115 -3.30 21.09 -12.17
CA TRP A 115 -4.58 20.54 -12.59
C TRP A 115 -4.97 20.86 -14.05
N ASP A 116 -4.52 22.01 -14.55
CA ASP A 116 -4.75 22.44 -15.93
C ASP A 116 -3.62 22.06 -16.89
N ASP A 117 -2.57 21.34 -16.44
CA ASP A 117 -1.48 20.90 -17.32
C ASP A 117 -1.93 19.66 -18.14
N PRO A 118 -2.07 19.77 -19.48
CA PRO A 118 -2.58 18.69 -20.32
C PRO A 118 -1.70 17.43 -20.34
N ARG A 119 -0.46 17.53 -19.86
CA ARG A 119 0.47 16.38 -19.77
C ARG A 119 0.25 15.55 -18.52
N LEU A 120 -0.35 16.13 -17.48
CA LEU A 120 -0.43 15.57 -16.13
C LEU A 120 -1.86 15.37 -15.64
N ASN A 121 -2.86 15.92 -16.32
CA ASN A 121 -4.25 15.98 -15.85
C ASN A 121 -5.19 14.94 -16.48
N LYS A 122 -4.67 13.94 -17.21
CA LYS A 122 -5.55 12.93 -17.82
C LYS A 122 -6.22 12.11 -16.71
N PRO A 123 -7.50 11.71 -16.87
CA PRO A 123 -8.24 10.99 -15.83
C PRO A 123 -7.53 9.76 -15.23
N PRO A 124 -6.85 8.88 -15.99
CA PRO A 124 -6.20 7.70 -15.41
C PRO A 124 -4.78 7.98 -14.87
N GLN A 125 -4.22 9.18 -15.05
CA GLN A 125 -2.92 9.55 -14.48
C GLN A 125 -3.06 9.84 -12.97
N PRO A 126 -1.98 9.68 -12.19
CA PRO A 126 -1.98 10.09 -10.79
C PRO A 126 -2.19 11.59 -10.68
N VAL A 127 -2.95 12.00 -9.67
CA VAL A 127 -3.00 13.41 -9.28
C VAL A 127 -1.62 13.83 -8.75
N VAL A 128 -1.17 15.00 -9.19
CA VAL A 128 0.06 15.63 -8.75
C VAL A 128 -0.21 17.04 -8.26
N GLY A 129 0.78 17.67 -7.63
CA GLY A 129 0.64 19.07 -7.22
C GLY A 129 -0.21 19.24 -5.97
N VAL A 130 -0.28 18.20 -5.13
CA VAL A 130 -1.00 18.18 -3.86
C VAL A 130 -0.04 18.37 -2.70
N ASN A 131 -0.43 19.17 -1.71
CA ASN A 131 0.32 19.25 -0.45
C ASN A 131 -0.10 18.08 0.49
N TRP A 132 0.59 17.93 1.62
CA TRP A 132 0.32 16.83 2.55
C TRP A 132 -1.09 16.88 3.15
N TYR A 133 -1.61 18.08 3.42
CA TYR A 133 -2.94 18.27 3.99
C TYR A 133 -4.05 17.94 2.98
N ASP A 134 -3.85 18.27 1.70
CA ASP A 134 -4.75 17.87 0.62
C ASP A 134 -4.83 16.34 0.52
N ALA A 135 -3.68 15.68 0.50
CA ALA A 135 -3.57 14.23 0.45
C ALA A 135 -4.26 13.56 1.66
N LYS A 136 -3.99 14.06 2.87
CA LYS A 136 -4.65 13.60 4.09
C LYS A 136 -6.17 13.79 4.04
N THR A 137 -6.64 14.98 3.65
CA THR A 137 -8.07 15.32 3.59
C THR A 137 -8.80 14.41 2.59
N TYR A 138 -8.20 14.15 1.43
CA TYR A 138 -8.75 13.20 0.46
C TYR A 138 -8.87 11.79 1.05
N CYS A 139 -7.82 11.29 1.71
CA CYS A 139 -7.88 9.96 2.31
C CYS A 139 -8.96 9.88 3.39
N GLU A 140 -9.09 10.91 4.24
CA GLU A 140 -10.15 10.98 5.26
C GLU A 140 -11.55 11.02 4.64
N TYR A 141 -11.74 11.78 3.56
CA TYR A 141 -12.98 11.80 2.77
C TYR A 141 -13.38 10.41 2.26
N ARG A 142 -12.39 9.57 1.91
CA ARG A 142 -12.61 8.19 1.46
C ARG A 142 -12.75 7.19 2.61
N GLY A 143 -12.75 7.62 3.88
CA GLY A 143 -12.76 6.75 5.05
C GLY A 143 -11.46 5.92 5.19
N LYS A 144 -10.35 6.51 4.73
CA LYS A 144 -8.98 5.98 4.73
C LYS A 144 -8.06 6.96 5.49
N ARG A 145 -6.75 6.73 5.43
CA ARG A 145 -5.68 7.61 5.95
C ARG A 145 -4.48 7.56 5.02
N LEU A 146 -3.46 8.38 5.24
CA LEU A 146 -2.15 8.15 4.63
C LEU A 146 -1.49 6.90 5.25
N PRO A 147 -0.72 6.11 4.48
CA PRO A 147 0.10 5.05 5.05
C PRO A 147 1.18 5.64 5.96
N THR A 148 1.65 4.86 6.94
CA THR A 148 2.94 5.20 7.57
C THR A 148 4.10 4.91 6.61
N GLU A 149 5.28 5.47 6.88
CA GLU A 149 6.48 5.19 6.10
C GLU A 149 6.81 3.69 6.12
N ALA A 150 6.71 3.05 7.29
CA ALA A 150 6.97 1.63 7.46
C ALA A 150 5.92 0.77 6.74
N GLU A 151 4.64 1.15 6.77
CA GLU A 151 3.60 0.49 5.98
C GLU A 151 3.92 0.59 4.48
N TRP A 152 4.20 1.79 3.98
CA TRP A 152 4.53 2.01 2.58
C TRP A 152 5.72 1.14 2.14
N GLU A 153 6.79 1.11 2.95
CA GLU A 153 7.98 0.31 2.65
C GLU A 153 7.67 -1.20 2.64
N LYS A 154 6.95 -1.72 3.65
CA LYS A 154 6.56 -3.13 3.68
C LYS A 154 5.72 -3.50 2.45
N ALA A 155 4.74 -2.66 2.10
CA ALA A 155 3.87 -2.87 0.93
C ALA A 155 4.66 -2.90 -0.40
N ALA A 156 5.76 -2.15 -0.49
CA ALA A 156 6.62 -2.11 -1.66
C ALA A 156 7.63 -3.27 -1.68
N ARG A 157 8.34 -3.55 -0.58
CA ARG A 157 9.44 -4.54 -0.54
C ARG A 157 8.97 -5.98 -0.57
N GLY A 158 7.80 -6.26 0.02
CA GLY A 158 7.36 -7.63 0.27
C GLY A 158 8.17 -8.34 1.37
N PRO A 159 7.90 -9.64 1.60
CA PRO A 159 8.49 -10.40 2.72
C PRO A 159 10.00 -10.63 2.57
N ASN A 160 10.56 -10.49 1.36
CA ASN A 160 11.97 -10.77 1.08
C ASN A 160 12.88 -9.53 1.21
N ALA A 161 12.34 -8.40 1.68
CA ALA A 161 13.08 -7.14 1.82
C ALA A 161 13.77 -6.72 0.50
N ASN A 162 13.05 -6.76 -0.62
CA ASN A 162 13.60 -6.45 -1.94
C ASN A 162 13.96 -4.96 -2.10
N LEU A 163 15.04 -4.66 -2.83
CA LEU A 163 15.46 -3.27 -3.16
C LEU A 163 14.44 -2.52 -4.02
N TYR A 164 13.79 -3.23 -4.94
CA TYR A 164 12.72 -2.75 -5.81
C TYR A 164 11.47 -3.62 -5.60
N PRO A 165 10.27 -3.14 -5.97
CA PRO A 165 9.03 -3.90 -5.74
C PRO A 165 9.03 -5.31 -6.35
N TRP A 166 9.80 -5.50 -7.43
CA TRP A 166 9.91 -6.73 -8.19
C TRP A 166 11.17 -7.56 -7.89
N GLY A 167 12.07 -7.12 -7.00
CA GLY A 167 13.31 -7.83 -6.69
C GLY A 167 14.52 -6.92 -6.45
N ASN A 168 15.71 -7.51 -6.43
CA ASN A 168 16.96 -6.79 -6.12
C ASN A 168 17.68 -6.23 -7.36
N GLU A 169 17.33 -6.72 -8.55
CA GLU A 169 17.90 -6.24 -9.80
C GLU A 169 17.05 -5.12 -10.39
N PHE A 170 17.68 -3.99 -10.70
CA PHE A 170 16.99 -2.87 -11.33
C PHE A 170 16.54 -3.24 -12.75
N ASN A 171 15.29 -2.93 -13.08
CA ASN A 171 14.73 -3.14 -14.41
C ASN A 171 14.01 -1.87 -14.88
N ALA A 172 14.61 -1.19 -15.88
CA ALA A 172 14.09 0.06 -16.42
C ALA A 172 12.71 -0.05 -17.07
N ALA A 173 12.27 -1.25 -17.49
CA ALA A 173 10.95 -1.45 -18.08
C ALA A 173 9.82 -1.50 -17.04
N LYS A 174 10.16 -1.62 -15.74
CA LYS A 174 9.21 -1.81 -14.65
C LYS A 174 8.90 -0.54 -13.83
N ALA A 175 9.55 0.58 -14.14
CA ALA A 175 9.31 1.87 -13.50
C ALA A 175 9.28 3.02 -14.52
N ASN A 176 8.54 4.08 -14.19
CA ASN A 176 8.60 5.35 -14.90
C ASN A 176 9.54 6.30 -14.12
N TYR A 177 10.72 6.60 -14.67
CA TYR A 177 11.78 7.33 -13.96
C TYR A 177 12.69 8.08 -14.94
N ASN A 178 13.54 8.97 -14.40
CA ASN A 178 14.64 9.66 -15.10
C ASN A 178 14.25 10.30 -16.45
N ARG A 179 13.02 10.79 -16.57
CA ARG A 179 12.45 11.39 -17.79
C ARG A 179 12.60 10.50 -19.03
N GLN A 180 12.62 9.17 -18.85
CA GLN A 180 12.58 8.21 -19.95
C GLN A 180 11.26 8.33 -20.74
N ARG A 181 10.23 8.90 -20.12
CA ARG A 181 8.94 9.23 -20.70
C ARG A 181 8.61 10.70 -20.38
N GLU A 182 7.72 11.29 -21.17
CA GLU A 182 7.45 12.73 -21.14
C GLU A 182 6.68 13.21 -19.90
N ALA A 183 5.94 12.32 -19.22
CA ALA A 183 5.08 12.65 -18.10
C ALA A 183 4.79 11.41 -17.23
N THR A 184 3.88 11.57 -16.25
CA THR A 184 3.29 10.45 -15.49
C THR A 184 2.56 9.48 -16.42
N LEU A 185 2.55 8.20 -16.06
CA LEU A 185 1.78 7.16 -16.73
C LEU A 185 0.42 6.99 -16.04
N PRO A 186 -0.55 6.32 -16.68
CA PRO A 186 -1.73 5.81 -15.99
C PRO A 186 -1.36 5.04 -14.72
N VAL A 187 -2.16 5.17 -13.67
CA VAL A 187 -1.87 4.58 -12.35
C VAL A 187 -1.80 3.06 -12.36
N ASP A 188 -2.41 2.41 -13.37
CA ASP A 188 -2.40 0.96 -13.61
C ASP A 188 -1.35 0.49 -14.64
N ALA A 189 -0.49 1.40 -15.12
CA ALA A 189 0.60 1.06 -16.02
C ALA A 189 1.67 0.21 -15.33
N LEU A 190 2.48 -0.47 -16.15
CA LEU A 190 3.63 -1.28 -15.72
C LEU A 190 3.27 -2.40 -14.72
N PRO A 191 2.34 -3.31 -15.06
CA PRO A 191 1.91 -4.39 -14.15
C PRO A 191 3.05 -5.31 -13.69
N GLU A 192 4.07 -5.49 -14.52
CA GLU A 192 5.27 -6.28 -14.18
C GLU A 192 6.15 -5.64 -13.09
N GLY A 193 5.90 -4.36 -12.78
CA GLY A 193 6.52 -3.61 -11.70
C GLY A 193 5.73 -3.59 -10.39
N ALA A 194 4.58 -4.29 -10.33
CA ALA A 194 3.79 -4.37 -9.11
C ALA A 194 4.56 -5.09 -7.99
N SER A 195 4.31 -4.65 -6.75
CA SER A 195 4.93 -5.24 -5.56
C SER A 195 4.44 -6.67 -5.30
N TYR A 196 5.07 -7.34 -4.32
CA TYR A 196 4.59 -8.63 -3.84
C TYR A 196 3.11 -8.61 -3.44
N TYR A 197 2.61 -7.52 -2.86
CA TYR A 197 1.19 -7.40 -2.46
C TYR A 197 0.28 -6.94 -3.61
N GLY A 198 0.83 -6.65 -4.79
CA GLY A 198 0.09 -6.19 -5.95
C GLY A 198 -0.14 -4.69 -6.01
N ALA A 199 0.61 -3.90 -5.23
CA ALA A 199 0.60 -2.44 -5.31
C ALA A 199 1.47 -1.97 -6.49
N TYR A 200 0.90 -1.15 -7.38
CA TYR A 200 1.54 -0.69 -8.61
C TYR A 200 2.33 0.58 -8.38
N ASN A 201 3.33 0.82 -9.24
CA ASN A 201 4.08 2.07 -9.30
C ASN A 201 4.68 2.51 -7.94
N MET A 202 4.97 1.55 -7.03
CA MET A 202 5.69 1.85 -5.78
C MET A 202 7.14 2.31 -6.05
N ALA A 203 7.62 2.22 -7.29
CA ALA A 203 8.91 2.74 -7.74
C ALA A 203 8.72 3.62 -8.98
N GLY A 204 8.95 4.92 -8.84
CA GLY A 204 8.80 5.92 -9.89
C GLY A 204 7.35 6.42 -10.04
N ASN A 205 7.04 6.93 -11.23
CA ASN A 205 5.79 7.64 -11.55
C ASN A 205 5.59 8.92 -10.73
N VAL A 206 5.13 8.87 -9.48
CA VAL A 206 5.12 10.02 -8.57
C VAL A 206 5.69 9.68 -7.20
N PHE A 207 6.34 10.66 -6.57
CA PHE A 207 6.62 10.59 -5.15
C PHE A 207 5.30 10.56 -4.40
N GLU A 208 5.26 9.83 -3.30
CA GLU A 208 4.04 9.65 -2.53
C GLU A 208 4.20 10.19 -1.12
N TRP A 209 3.28 11.06 -0.70
CA TRP A 209 3.14 11.46 0.69
C TRP A 209 2.80 10.27 1.58
N VAL A 210 3.50 10.17 2.71
CA VAL A 210 3.15 9.27 3.82
C VAL A 210 2.83 10.09 5.08
N ASN A 211 2.31 9.44 6.11
CA ASN A 211 1.87 10.12 7.33
C ASN A 211 3.04 10.72 8.12
N ASP A 212 4.20 10.10 8.10
CA ASP A 212 5.28 10.32 9.06
C ASP A 212 5.94 11.70 8.92
N TRP A 213 6.30 12.28 10.07
CA TRP A 213 7.28 13.36 10.12
C TRP A 213 8.66 12.80 9.79
N TYR A 214 9.47 13.55 9.06
CA TYR A 214 10.81 13.14 8.67
C TYR A 214 11.81 13.45 9.79
N ASP A 215 12.59 12.44 10.15
CA ASP A 215 13.76 12.54 11.02
C ASP A 215 14.86 11.61 10.49
N PRO A 216 16.01 12.16 10.05
CA PRO A 216 17.11 11.37 9.49
C PRO A 216 17.77 10.43 10.51
N GLN A 217 17.50 10.60 11.80
CA GLN A 217 18.03 9.76 12.87
C GLN A 217 16.99 8.79 13.44
N TYR A 218 15.76 8.78 12.90
CA TYR A 218 14.66 7.98 13.44
C TYR A 218 15.03 6.49 13.49
N ASP A 219 15.58 5.98 12.38
CA ASP A 219 15.96 4.57 12.20
C ASP A 219 17.32 4.24 12.85
N GLY A 220 18.08 5.26 13.26
CA GLY A 220 19.36 5.10 13.97
C GLY A 220 19.22 4.52 15.39
N LYS A 221 17.99 4.38 15.88
CA LYS A 221 17.70 3.71 17.15
C LYS A 221 17.53 2.22 16.84
N LEU A 222 18.52 1.41 17.19
CA LEU A 222 18.58 -0.05 17.00
C LEU A 222 17.53 -0.86 17.80
N GLN A 223 16.30 -0.36 17.91
CA GLN A 223 15.22 -0.99 18.65
C GLN A 223 14.17 -1.53 17.68
N THR A 224 13.69 -2.73 17.96
CA THR A 224 12.49 -3.26 17.30
C THR A 224 11.32 -2.32 17.53
N MET A 225 10.65 -1.90 16.45
CA MET A 225 9.50 -1.01 16.52
C MET A 225 8.21 -1.76 16.18
N VAL A 226 7.13 -1.43 16.88
CA VAL A 226 5.78 -1.97 16.61
C VAL A 226 4.91 -0.81 16.12
N ASN A 227 4.36 -0.93 14.91
CA ASN A 227 3.57 0.10 14.24
C ASN A 227 4.19 1.51 14.32
N PRO A 228 5.46 1.72 13.90
CA PRO A 228 6.07 3.04 13.93
C PRO A 228 5.28 4.02 13.05
N THR A 229 5.15 5.25 13.56
CA THR A 229 4.40 6.36 12.94
C THR A 229 5.27 7.61 12.77
N GLY A 230 6.59 7.44 12.84
CA GLY A 230 7.56 8.51 12.85
C GLY A 230 7.68 9.17 14.22
N PRO A 231 8.42 10.29 14.33
CA PRO A 231 8.46 11.09 15.53
C PRO A 231 7.12 11.80 15.76
N GLU A 232 6.70 11.96 17.01
CA GLU A 232 5.41 12.59 17.36
C GLU A 232 5.33 14.06 16.93
N LYS A 233 6.47 14.75 16.90
CA LYS A 233 6.59 16.17 16.57
C LYS A 233 7.57 16.37 15.44
N PRO A 234 7.34 17.37 14.57
CA PRO A 234 8.31 17.70 13.54
C PRO A 234 9.61 18.19 14.16
N LEU A 235 10.72 17.77 13.57
CA LEU A 235 12.03 18.33 13.86
C LEU A 235 12.30 19.51 12.94
N TRP A 236 12.96 20.54 13.49
CA TRP A 236 13.42 21.68 12.73
C TRP A 236 14.80 21.35 12.13
N ILE A 237 14.82 20.85 10.89
CA ILE A 237 16.05 20.37 10.23
C ILE A 237 16.60 21.43 9.28
N GLY A 238 17.85 21.87 9.52
CA GLY A 238 18.71 22.73 8.69
C GLY A 238 19.04 22.14 7.31
N GLY A 239 19.11 22.96 6.26
CA GLY A 239 19.16 22.52 4.85
C GLY A 239 20.47 21.90 4.34
N THR A 240 21.50 21.82 5.18
CA THR A 240 22.77 21.14 4.87
C THR A 240 23.28 20.32 6.06
N GLY A 241 22.45 20.07 7.08
CA GLY A 241 22.95 19.59 8.37
C GLY A 241 23.87 20.58 9.10
N THR A 242 24.12 21.78 8.54
CA THR A 242 24.67 22.96 9.25
C THR A 242 23.89 24.23 8.86
N TYR A 243 23.75 25.16 9.81
CA TYR A 243 22.83 26.30 9.73
C TYR A 243 23.25 27.36 8.69
N VAL A 244 22.57 27.44 7.54
CA VAL A 244 22.01 28.69 6.97
C VAL A 244 21.18 28.39 5.72
N ASP A 245 19.85 28.57 5.79
CA ASP A 245 19.09 29.54 4.99
C ASP A 245 17.60 29.47 5.37
N ARG A 246 16.87 30.60 5.40
CA ARG A 246 15.57 30.77 6.10
C ARG A 246 14.34 30.07 5.47
N LEU A 247 14.55 29.08 4.60
CA LEU A 247 13.55 28.08 4.14
C LEU A 247 13.87 26.65 4.63
N THR A 248 14.98 26.51 5.33
CA THR A 248 15.57 25.24 5.74
C THR A 248 15.46 25.02 7.24
N VAL A 249 14.46 25.60 7.88
CA VAL A 249 14.11 25.36 9.29
C VAL A 249 12.60 25.18 9.23
N GLY A 250 12.11 23.94 9.22
CA GLY A 250 10.68 23.71 9.09
C GLY A 250 10.30 22.25 9.21
N GLU A 251 9.03 22.03 9.53
CA GLU A 251 8.41 20.72 9.61
C GLU A 251 8.53 20.01 8.25
N LYS A 252 9.01 18.78 8.24
CA LYS A 252 9.19 17.98 7.02
C LYS A 252 8.41 16.69 7.14
N ARG A 253 7.58 16.38 6.15
CA ARG A 253 6.91 15.07 6.03
C ARG A 253 7.69 14.21 5.05
N VAL A 254 7.65 12.91 5.29
CA VAL A 254 8.31 11.93 4.42
C VAL A 254 7.57 11.81 3.10
N ILE A 255 8.32 11.63 2.01
CA ILE A 255 7.82 11.17 0.71
C ILE A 255 8.62 9.96 0.22
N ARG A 256 7.98 9.05 -0.50
CA ARG A 256 8.54 7.75 -0.88
C ARG A 256 8.38 7.48 -2.39
N GLY A 257 9.09 6.46 -2.90
CA GLY A 257 8.89 5.89 -4.23
C GLY A 257 9.66 6.52 -5.39
N GLY A 258 10.11 7.77 -5.27
CA GLY A 258 10.69 8.48 -6.41
C GLY A 258 9.63 8.93 -7.40
N SER A 259 10.00 9.56 -8.51
CA SER A 259 9.05 10.02 -9.52
C SER A 259 9.57 9.84 -10.94
N TRP A 260 8.72 10.11 -11.94
CA TRP A 260 9.07 10.02 -13.35
C TRP A 260 10.24 10.92 -13.77
N ILE A 261 10.55 11.97 -13.02
CA ILE A 261 11.73 12.82 -13.25
C ILE A 261 12.96 12.40 -12.42
N ALA A 262 12.77 11.55 -11.41
CA ALA A 262 13.78 11.23 -10.43
C ALA A 262 14.73 10.13 -10.93
N SER A 263 15.97 10.12 -10.44
CA SER A 263 16.99 9.18 -10.90
C SER A 263 16.73 7.75 -10.39
N GLU A 264 17.40 6.77 -10.97
CA GLU A 264 17.33 5.36 -10.56
C GLU A 264 17.53 5.17 -9.05
N GLY A 265 18.48 5.90 -8.44
CA GLY A 265 18.76 5.76 -7.02
C GLY A 265 17.59 6.17 -6.12
N THR A 266 16.74 7.09 -6.59
CA THR A 266 15.60 7.60 -5.82
C THR A 266 14.33 6.75 -5.92
N VAL A 267 14.28 5.80 -6.88
CA VAL A 267 13.17 4.87 -7.03
C VAL A 267 13.40 3.54 -6.32
N ARG A 268 14.51 3.41 -5.57
CA ARG A 268 14.68 2.32 -4.60
C ARG A 268 13.63 2.43 -3.51
N VAL A 269 13.15 1.28 -3.05
CA VAL A 269 12.07 1.24 -2.06
C VAL A 269 12.52 1.78 -0.70
N THR A 270 13.80 1.67 -0.36
CA THR A 270 14.38 2.22 0.88
C THR A 270 14.63 3.71 0.81
N HIS A 271 14.75 4.32 -0.37
CA HIS A 271 15.15 5.73 -0.50
C HIS A 271 14.15 6.69 0.11
N ARG A 272 14.56 7.34 1.20
CA ARG A 272 13.74 8.28 1.96
C ARG A 272 13.97 9.68 1.42
N PHE A 273 12.89 10.42 1.28
CA PHE A 273 12.98 11.82 0.96
C PHE A 273 11.92 12.59 1.73
N TRP A 274 11.94 13.91 1.63
CA TRP A 274 11.07 14.74 2.42
C TRP A 274 10.69 16.01 1.71
N ASN A 275 9.58 16.61 2.13
CA ASN A 275 9.21 17.94 1.69
C ASN A 275 8.42 18.66 2.80
N HIS A 276 8.33 19.98 2.72
CA HIS A 276 7.52 20.76 3.65
C HIS A 276 6.03 20.42 3.44
N PRO A 277 5.20 20.24 4.49
CA PRO A 277 3.83 19.75 4.34
C PRO A 277 2.90 20.67 3.55
N LEU A 278 3.16 21.99 3.54
CA LEU A 278 2.45 22.96 2.69
C LEU A 278 2.98 23.03 1.24
N ASN A 279 4.15 22.46 0.97
CA ASN A 279 4.69 22.47 -0.37
C ASN A 279 3.94 21.41 -1.19
N ASN A 280 3.38 21.83 -2.31
CA ASN A 280 2.66 20.96 -3.22
C ASN A 280 3.51 20.54 -4.42
N SER A 281 4.78 20.98 -4.48
CA SER A 281 5.69 20.68 -5.58
C SER A 281 7.03 20.12 -5.08
N TYR A 282 7.43 19.01 -5.67
CA TYR A 282 8.83 18.59 -5.78
C TYR A 282 9.09 18.34 -7.26
N GLY A 283 9.14 19.44 -8.03
CA GLY A 283 8.85 19.39 -9.46
C GLY A 283 7.39 19.02 -9.71
N VAL A 284 7.14 18.24 -10.76
CA VAL A 284 5.80 17.87 -11.27
C VAL A 284 5.41 16.42 -10.95
N GLY A 285 6.05 15.81 -9.95
CA GLY A 285 5.92 14.38 -9.67
C GLY A 285 5.67 14.07 -8.20
N LEU A 286 4.80 14.82 -7.52
CA LEU A 286 4.43 14.57 -6.12
C LEU A 286 2.91 14.37 -6.01
N GLY A 287 2.52 13.17 -5.60
CA GLY A 287 1.15 12.71 -5.36
C GLY A 287 1.08 11.87 -4.08
N PHE A 288 0.21 10.86 -4.05
CA PHE A 288 -0.01 10.03 -2.86
C PHE A 288 -0.90 8.81 -3.17
N ARG A 289 -0.95 7.89 -2.20
CA ARG A 289 -1.94 6.81 -2.11
C ARG A 289 -2.48 6.73 -0.68
N CYS A 290 -3.64 6.12 -0.49
CA CYS A 290 -4.20 5.95 0.85
C CYS A 290 -3.96 4.53 1.40
N ALA A 291 -4.15 4.39 2.70
CA ALA A 291 -4.16 3.15 3.45
C ALA A 291 -5.31 3.13 4.47
N LYS A 292 -5.61 1.95 5.00
CA LYS A 292 -6.67 1.75 5.99
C LYS A 292 -6.27 0.60 6.91
N THR A 293 -6.50 0.72 8.20
CA THR A 293 -6.35 -0.42 9.13
C THR A 293 -7.25 -1.57 8.67
N ALA A 294 -6.72 -2.79 8.63
CA ALA A 294 -7.52 -3.93 8.24
C ALA A 294 -8.60 -4.21 9.31
N PRO A 295 -9.84 -4.54 8.91
CA PRO A 295 -10.85 -4.99 9.87
C PRO A 295 -10.38 -6.24 10.61
N PRO A 296 -10.51 -6.34 11.94
CA PRO A 296 -10.11 -7.53 12.70
C PRO A 296 -10.75 -8.83 12.18
N GLU A 297 -11.96 -8.72 11.62
CA GLU A 297 -12.71 -9.83 11.03
C GLU A 297 -11.98 -10.45 9.84
N LEU A 298 -11.15 -9.69 9.13
CA LEU A 298 -10.39 -10.20 7.98
C LEU A 298 -9.37 -11.25 8.42
N GLU A 299 -8.58 -10.95 9.45
CA GLU A 299 -7.63 -11.91 10.01
C GLU A 299 -8.34 -13.11 10.63
N GLN A 300 -9.42 -12.86 11.37
CA GLN A 300 -10.21 -13.91 11.99
C GLN A 300 -10.72 -14.90 10.92
N ARG A 301 -11.30 -14.40 9.82
CA ARG A 301 -11.78 -15.26 8.73
C ARG A 301 -10.66 -16.07 8.09
N ILE A 302 -9.47 -15.49 7.89
CA ILE A 302 -8.31 -16.22 7.37
C ILE A 302 -7.92 -17.35 8.33
N ARG A 303 -7.84 -17.09 9.64
CA ARG A 303 -7.51 -18.10 10.65
C ARG A 303 -8.58 -19.19 10.76
N ASP A 304 -9.87 -18.81 10.73
CA ASP A 304 -10.99 -19.74 10.78
C ASP A 304 -10.95 -20.69 9.58
N THR A 305 -10.63 -20.20 8.38
CA THR A 305 -10.52 -21.08 7.20
C THR A 305 -9.43 -22.12 7.33
N TYR A 306 -8.29 -21.77 7.95
CA TYR A 306 -7.21 -22.70 8.23
C TYR A 306 -7.63 -23.78 9.24
N ILE A 307 -8.28 -23.37 10.35
CA ILE A 307 -8.77 -24.29 11.37
C ILE A 307 -9.84 -25.23 10.80
N ILE A 308 -10.80 -24.70 10.04
CA ILE A 308 -11.85 -25.50 9.39
C ILE A 308 -11.22 -26.52 8.44
N ALA A 309 -10.23 -26.12 7.65
CA ALA A 309 -9.55 -27.02 6.75
C ALA A 309 -8.85 -28.17 7.49
N LEU A 310 -8.15 -27.91 8.61
CA LEU A 310 -7.57 -28.96 9.45
C LEU A 310 -8.63 -29.92 10.02
N VAL A 311 -9.75 -29.39 10.51
CA VAL A 311 -10.85 -30.19 11.07
C VAL A 311 -11.45 -31.12 10.00
N GLU A 312 -11.71 -30.60 8.81
CA GLU A 312 -12.29 -31.40 7.72
C GLU A 312 -11.29 -32.40 7.14
N MET A 313 -9.99 -32.08 7.10
CA MET A 313 -8.93 -33.05 6.80
C MET A 313 -8.94 -34.22 7.79
N GLY A 314 -9.03 -33.93 9.10
CA GLY A 314 -9.11 -34.96 10.15
C GLY A 314 -10.39 -35.81 10.09
N ARG A 315 -11.46 -35.28 9.49
CA ARG A 315 -12.72 -36.00 9.19
C ARG A 315 -12.71 -36.70 7.83
N GLU A 316 -11.57 -36.70 7.13
CA GLU A 316 -11.42 -37.26 5.79
C GLU A 316 -12.29 -36.62 4.69
N ARG A 317 -12.79 -35.40 4.95
CA ARG A 317 -13.64 -34.58 4.08
C ARG A 317 -12.78 -33.59 3.28
N LEU A 318 -12.00 -34.15 2.36
CA LEU A 318 -10.97 -33.40 1.62
C LEU A 318 -11.55 -32.33 0.68
N ALA A 319 -12.76 -32.53 0.15
CA ALA A 319 -13.41 -31.54 -0.72
C ALA A 319 -13.81 -30.28 0.08
N GLU A 320 -14.37 -30.46 1.27
CA GLU A 320 -14.75 -29.40 2.19
C GLU A 320 -13.52 -28.66 2.72
N ALA A 321 -12.45 -29.40 3.03
CA ALA A 321 -11.16 -28.80 3.38
C ALA A 321 -10.62 -27.91 2.23
N GLN A 322 -10.67 -28.39 0.98
CA GLN A 322 -10.24 -27.63 -0.19
C GLN A 322 -11.07 -26.35 -0.39
N GLN A 323 -12.38 -26.43 -0.17
CA GLN A 323 -13.26 -25.24 -0.22
C GLN A 323 -12.93 -24.23 0.88
N ALA A 324 -12.64 -24.68 2.11
CA ALA A 324 -12.21 -23.82 3.20
C ALA A 324 -10.92 -23.07 2.84
N VAL A 325 -9.89 -23.79 2.37
CA VAL A 325 -8.63 -23.19 1.92
C VAL A 325 -8.84 -22.20 0.78
N THR A 326 -9.71 -22.52 -0.18
CA THR A 326 -10.02 -21.63 -1.31
C THR A 326 -10.64 -20.31 -0.86
N ARG A 327 -11.52 -20.35 0.15
CA ARG A 327 -12.09 -19.13 0.76
C ARG A 327 -11.03 -18.28 1.46
N GLY A 328 -10.09 -18.90 2.18
CA GLY A 328 -8.99 -18.18 2.82
C GLY A 328 -8.04 -17.55 1.80
N LEU A 329 -7.69 -18.26 0.73
CA LEU A 329 -6.85 -17.76 -0.36
C LEU A 329 -7.54 -16.68 -1.21
N ALA A 330 -8.87 -16.59 -1.19
CA ALA A 330 -9.57 -15.47 -1.81
C ALA A 330 -9.34 -14.15 -1.05
N LEU A 331 -9.06 -14.22 0.26
CA LEU A 331 -8.76 -13.07 1.12
C LEU A 331 -7.26 -12.74 1.14
N ASP A 332 -6.41 -13.76 1.25
CA ASP A 332 -4.96 -13.63 1.15
C ASP A 332 -4.39 -14.67 0.17
N PRO A 333 -4.31 -14.33 -1.13
CA PRO A 333 -3.86 -15.24 -2.18
C PRO A 333 -2.43 -15.75 -2.03
N LYS A 334 -1.60 -15.07 -1.21
CA LYS A 334 -0.20 -15.41 -1.00
C LYS A 334 0.09 -15.96 0.39
N ASN A 335 -0.95 -16.35 1.14
CA ASN A 335 -0.80 -17.00 2.43
C ASN A 335 -0.08 -18.35 2.28
N VAL A 336 1.16 -18.42 2.75
CA VAL A 336 2.03 -19.61 2.67
C VAL A 336 1.39 -20.82 3.34
N GLU A 337 0.82 -20.66 4.54
CA GLU A 337 0.23 -21.76 5.31
C GLU A 337 -0.97 -22.39 4.57
N LEU A 338 -1.81 -21.55 3.96
CA LEU A 338 -2.95 -22.02 3.18
C LEU A 338 -2.52 -22.63 1.84
N LEU A 339 -1.48 -22.12 1.20
CA LEU A 339 -0.92 -22.69 -0.03
C LEU A 339 -0.30 -24.07 0.21
N GLU A 340 0.47 -24.23 1.29
CA GLU A 340 1.02 -25.52 1.70
C GLU A 340 -0.09 -26.52 2.03
N MET A 341 -1.11 -26.08 2.78
CA MET A 341 -2.27 -26.91 3.08
C MET A 341 -3.04 -27.34 1.82
N LYS A 342 -3.22 -26.42 0.86
CA LYS A 342 -3.81 -26.74 -0.44
C LYS A 342 -3.04 -27.86 -1.14
N ALA A 343 -1.72 -27.76 -1.18
CA ALA A 343 -0.86 -28.76 -1.82
C ALA A 343 -0.98 -30.14 -1.14
N LEU A 344 -1.03 -30.18 0.19
CA LEU A 344 -1.24 -31.41 0.95
C LEU A 344 -2.60 -32.06 0.65
N ILE A 345 -3.68 -31.28 0.64
CA ILE A 345 -5.02 -31.77 0.31
C ILE A 345 -5.06 -32.33 -1.13
N GLU A 346 -4.47 -31.62 -2.09
CA GLU A 346 -4.38 -32.06 -3.48
C GLU A 346 -3.57 -33.36 -3.63
N GLN A 347 -2.51 -33.54 -2.84
CA GLN A 347 -1.76 -34.80 -2.81
C GLN A 347 -2.60 -35.95 -2.25
N SER A 348 -3.32 -35.74 -1.14
CA SER A 348 -4.18 -36.76 -0.53
C SER A 348 -5.35 -37.16 -1.45
N LEU A 349 -5.90 -36.22 -2.22
CA LEU A 349 -6.95 -36.50 -3.21
C LEU A 349 -6.44 -37.38 -4.37
N LYS A 350 -5.17 -37.27 -4.75
CA LYS A 350 -4.56 -38.10 -5.83
C LYS A 350 -4.20 -39.51 -5.38
N GLN A 351 -4.10 -39.74 -4.07
CA GLN A 351 -3.74 -41.04 -3.48
C GLN A 351 -4.96 -41.91 -3.16
N ARG A 352 -6.18 -41.36 -3.31
CA ARG A 352 -7.45 -42.09 -3.29
C ARG A 352 -7.86 -42.45 -4.70
#